data_AF-A0A7L7W438-F1
#
_entry.id   AF-A0A7L7W438-F1
#
_cell.length_a   1.000
_cell.length_b   1.000
_cell.length_c   1.000
_cell.angle_alpha   90.00
_cell.angle_beta   90.00
_cell.angle_gamma   90.00
#
_symmetry.space_group_name_H-M   'P 1'
#
loop_
_entity.id
_entity.type
_entity.pdbx_description
1 polymer ?
#
loop_
_entity_poly.entity_id
_entity_poly.type
_entity_poly.pdbx_seq_one_letter_code
_entity_poly.pdbx_strand_id
1 'polypeptide(L)'
;MATSPVTAFNLKQPCGACPFRTDQPAFLDPGRAQEIADHLLAGDSFHCHKTLDYSAEDGSGETTDKSMHCAGAMIVLEHEERPNQIMRIAERLGFYDHKALNMDAPVPQSMAEWVSRHEGARG
;
A
#
# COMPACT_ATOMS: atom_id res chain seq x y z
N MET A 1 20.85 -2.16 17.17
CA MET A 1 20.90 -0.86 16.47
C MET A 1 19.50 -0.60 15.96
N ALA A 2 18.82 0.44 16.45
CA ALA A 2 17.49 0.80 15.97
C ALA A 2 17.66 1.44 14.60
N THR A 3 17.27 0.74 13.54
CA THR A 3 17.27 1.24 12.18
C THR A 3 16.22 2.35 12.05
N SER A 4 16.61 3.44 11.38
CA SER A 4 15.87 4.70 11.36
C SER A 4 14.51 4.56 10.65
N PRO A 5 13.40 5.08 11.21
CA PRO A 5 12.07 5.08 10.58
C PRO A 5 11.93 6.02 9.35
N VAL A 6 12.97 6.79 9.03
CA VAL A 6 12.92 7.90 8.05
C VAL A 6 12.69 7.43 6.60
N THR A 7 13.10 6.21 6.24
CA THR A 7 13.02 5.76 4.84
C THR A 7 11.70 5.11 4.46
N ALA A 8 10.92 4.60 5.41
CA ALA A 8 9.76 3.75 5.15
C ALA A 8 8.66 4.43 4.30
N PHE A 9 8.57 5.77 4.29
CA PHE A 9 7.54 6.53 3.56
C PHE A 9 8.05 7.18 2.24
N ASN A 10 9.17 6.71 1.70
CA ASN A 10 9.80 7.31 0.52
C ASN A 10 9.15 6.94 -0.82
N LEU A 11 8.31 5.91 -0.89
CA LEU A 11 7.60 5.59 -2.13
C LEU A 11 6.49 6.60 -2.38
N LYS A 12 6.55 7.26 -3.54
CA LYS A 12 5.58 8.29 -3.96
C LYS A 12 4.62 7.83 -5.05
N GLN A 13 4.81 6.63 -5.58
CA GLN A 13 4.02 6.06 -6.68
C GLN A 13 3.86 4.55 -6.52
N PRO A 14 2.75 3.96 -6.99
CA PRO A 14 2.59 2.51 -6.99
C PRO A 14 3.66 1.85 -7.86
N CYS A 15 4.26 0.75 -7.38
CA CYS A 15 5.24 -0.01 -8.16
C CYS A 15 4.59 -0.68 -9.39
N GLY A 16 5.40 -1.14 -10.36
CA GLY A 16 4.90 -1.69 -11.63
C GLY A 16 3.88 -2.82 -11.45
N ALA A 17 4.11 -3.77 -10.56
CA ALA A 17 3.20 -4.88 -10.26
C ALA A 17 2.28 -4.60 -9.06
N CYS A 18 1.94 -3.32 -8.78
CA CYS A 18 1.16 -2.97 -7.60
C CYS A 18 -0.31 -3.42 -7.69
N PRO A 19 -0.84 -4.17 -6.71
CA PRO A 19 -2.25 -4.56 -6.71
C PRO A 19 -3.24 -3.40 -6.76
N PHE A 20 -2.82 -2.21 -6.31
CA PHE A 20 -3.62 -0.99 -6.33
C PHE A 20 -3.66 -0.29 -7.70
N ARG A 21 -2.92 -0.75 -8.71
CA ARG A 21 -2.97 -0.13 -10.03
C ARG A 21 -4.24 -0.50 -10.79
N THR A 22 -4.87 0.50 -11.42
CA THR A 22 -6.06 0.33 -12.27
C THR A 22 -5.71 0.09 -13.74
N ASP A 23 -4.50 0.43 -14.17
CA ASP A 23 -4.01 0.28 -15.54
C ASP A 23 -3.37 -1.09 -15.84
N GLN A 24 -3.58 -2.07 -14.95
CA GLN A 24 -3.22 -3.46 -15.16
C GLN A 24 -4.33 -4.40 -14.69
N PRO A 25 -4.40 -5.65 -15.19
CA PRO A 25 -5.40 -6.61 -14.76
C PRO A 25 -5.43 -6.78 -13.25
N ALA A 26 -6.62 -6.98 -12.69
CA ALA A 26 -6.79 -7.43 -11.33
C ALA A 26 -6.26 -8.86 -11.21
N PHE A 27 -5.36 -9.12 -10.26
CA PHE A 27 -4.70 -10.42 -10.10
C PHE A 27 -4.73 -10.98 -8.66
N LEU A 28 -5.32 -10.25 -7.71
CA LEU A 28 -5.59 -10.79 -6.38
C LEU A 28 -6.90 -11.58 -6.40
N ASP A 29 -6.94 -12.66 -5.62
CA ASP A 29 -8.20 -13.32 -5.28
C ASP A 29 -9.15 -12.32 -4.58
N PRO A 30 -10.47 -12.33 -4.88
CA PRO A 30 -11.43 -11.41 -4.26
C PRO A 30 -11.41 -11.43 -2.73
N GLY A 31 -11.25 -12.62 -2.12
CA GLY A 31 -11.18 -12.74 -0.66
C GLY A 31 -9.93 -12.08 -0.10
N ARG A 32 -8.79 -12.20 -0.80
CA ARG A 32 -7.55 -11.52 -0.42
C ARG A 32 -7.65 -10.01 -0.58
N ALA A 33 -8.31 -9.53 -1.62
CA ALA A 33 -8.56 -8.10 -1.80
C ALA A 33 -9.43 -7.56 -0.65
N GLN A 34 -10.53 -8.24 -0.31
CA GLN A 34 -11.37 -7.84 0.81
C GLN A 34 -10.60 -7.81 2.14
N GLU A 35 -9.82 -8.85 2.44
CA GLU A 35 -9.00 -8.94 3.66
C GLU A 35 -8.04 -7.74 3.78
N ILE A 36 -7.31 -7.40 2.71
CA ILE A 36 -6.40 -6.25 2.70
C ILE A 36 -7.15 -4.94 2.92
N ALA A 37 -8.32 -4.77 2.29
CA ALA A 37 -9.14 -3.58 2.47
C ALA A 37 -9.60 -3.44 3.92
N ASP A 38 -10.09 -4.52 4.54
CA ASP A 38 -10.54 -4.55 5.93
C ASP A 38 -9.41 -4.13 6.90
N HIS A 39 -8.20 -4.65 6.70
CA HIS A 39 -7.02 -4.27 7.49
C HIS A 39 -6.67 -2.78 7.34
N LEU A 40 -6.61 -2.27 6.10
CA LEU A 40 -6.34 -0.84 5.85
C LEU A 40 -7.39 0.06 6.49
N LEU A 41 -8.67 -0.31 6.38
CA LEU A 41 -9.79 0.44 6.95
C LEU A 41 -9.83 0.37 8.49
N ALA A 42 -9.31 -0.71 9.08
CA ALA A 42 -9.11 -0.84 10.52
C ALA A 42 -7.92 -0.02 11.05
N GLY A 43 -7.10 0.54 10.15
CA GLY A 43 -5.98 1.43 10.47
C GLY A 43 -4.61 0.77 10.39
N ASP A 44 -4.52 -0.47 9.89
CA ASP A 44 -3.25 -1.12 9.61
C ASP A 44 -2.53 -0.45 8.42
N SER A 45 -1.27 -0.81 8.23
CA SER A 45 -0.45 -0.36 7.11
C SER A 45 0.19 -1.55 6.42
N PHE A 46 0.33 -1.46 5.11
CA PHE A 46 0.99 -2.49 4.31
C PHE A 46 2.34 -2.01 3.81
N HIS A 47 3.28 -2.95 3.74
CA HIS A 47 4.54 -2.76 3.04
C HIS A 47 4.35 -2.98 1.53
N CYS A 48 5.15 -2.30 0.73
CA CYS A 48 5.22 -2.55 -0.69
C CYS A 48 5.77 -3.96 -0.89
N HIS A 49 4.98 -4.83 -1.52
CA HIS A 49 5.38 -6.22 -1.79
C HIS A 49 6.73 -6.30 -2.53
N LYS A 50 7.06 -5.33 -3.41
CA LYS A 50 8.34 -5.28 -4.12
C LYS A 50 9.55 -4.99 -3.22
N THR A 51 9.32 -4.50 -2.00
CA THR A 51 10.37 -4.11 -1.04
C THR A 51 10.49 -5.10 0.12
N LEU A 52 9.73 -6.19 0.10
CA LEU A 52 9.90 -7.30 1.02
C LEU A 52 11.08 -8.16 0.58
N ASP A 53 11.70 -8.84 1.52
CA ASP A 53 12.71 -9.86 1.27
C ASP A 53 12.02 -11.22 1.10
N TYR A 54 12.25 -11.88 -0.03
CA TYR A 54 11.68 -13.19 -0.37
C TYR A 54 12.73 -14.31 -0.34
N SER A 55 13.83 -14.12 0.40
CA SER A 55 14.87 -15.14 0.54
C SER A 55 14.50 -16.29 1.49
N ALA A 56 13.35 -16.20 2.18
CA ALA A 56 12.83 -17.27 3.01
C ALA A 56 12.54 -18.54 2.19
N GLU A 57 12.83 -19.71 2.76
CA GLU A 57 12.71 -21.01 2.07
C GLU A 57 11.28 -21.35 1.63
N ASP A 58 10.27 -20.81 2.33
CA ASP A 58 8.85 -20.98 2.01
C ASP A 58 8.32 -19.97 1.00
N GLY A 59 9.18 -19.05 0.53
CA GLY A 59 8.82 -17.98 -0.41
C GLY A 59 7.96 -16.88 0.21
N SER A 60 7.82 -16.83 1.54
CA SER A 60 7.15 -15.73 2.22
C SER A 60 7.98 -14.43 2.15
N GLY A 61 7.28 -13.29 2.18
CA GLY A 61 7.92 -11.99 2.17
C GLY A 61 8.13 -11.48 3.59
N GLU A 62 9.38 -11.24 3.96
CA GLU A 62 9.76 -10.69 5.26
C GLU A 62 10.03 -9.19 5.19
N THR A 63 9.66 -8.47 6.25
CA THR A 63 9.95 -7.04 6.39
C THR A 63 11.38 -6.84 6.87
N THR A 64 12.12 -5.98 6.18
CA THR A 64 13.50 -5.59 6.54
C THR A 64 13.59 -4.08 6.74
N ASP A 65 14.79 -3.58 7.05
CA ASP A 65 15.09 -2.15 7.07
C ASP A 65 14.94 -1.45 5.70
N LYS A 66 14.86 -2.22 4.62
CA LYS A 66 14.62 -1.75 3.25
C LYS A 66 13.14 -1.76 2.86
N SER A 67 12.28 -2.36 3.69
CA SER A 67 10.85 -2.43 3.40
C SER A 67 10.20 -1.06 3.55
N MET A 68 9.39 -0.70 2.56
CA MET A 68 8.74 0.61 2.47
C MET A 68 7.23 0.45 2.60
N HIS A 69 6.52 1.45 3.11
CA HIS A 69 5.07 1.52 3.06
C HIS A 69 4.55 1.58 1.62
N CYS A 70 3.43 0.90 1.38
CA CYS A 70 2.83 0.79 0.07
C CYS A 70 2.24 2.13 -0.40
N ALA A 71 2.90 2.77 -1.38
CA ALA A 71 2.39 4.00 -2.00
C ALA A 71 1.00 3.84 -2.60
N GLY A 72 0.69 2.70 -3.22
CA GLY A 72 -0.65 2.45 -3.76
C GLY A 72 -1.73 2.52 -2.68
N ALA A 73 -1.53 1.85 -1.54
CA ALA A 73 -2.46 1.91 -0.43
C ALA A 73 -2.56 3.31 0.19
N MET A 74 -1.41 3.98 0.37
CA MET A 74 -1.38 5.35 0.89
C MET A 74 -2.18 6.32 0.02
N ILE A 75 -1.99 6.28 -1.30
CA ILE A 75 -2.70 7.18 -2.23
C ILE A 75 -4.22 6.96 -2.14
N VAL A 76 -4.70 5.71 -2.11
CA VAL A 76 -6.15 5.48 -2.01
C VAL A 76 -6.71 5.93 -0.65
N LEU A 77 -5.96 5.75 0.45
CA LEU A 77 -6.36 6.27 1.75
C LEU A 77 -6.41 7.81 1.78
N GLU A 78 -5.49 8.47 1.09
CA GLU A 78 -5.51 9.94 0.96
C GLU A 78 -6.64 10.42 0.03
N HIS A 79 -6.98 9.68 -1.04
CA HIS A 79 -8.17 9.97 -1.86
C HIS A 79 -9.46 9.92 -1.04
N GLU A 80 -9.56 8.97 -0.10
CA GLU A 80 -10.70 8.88 0.83
C GLU A 80 -10.64 9.89 1.98
N GLU A 81 -9.60 10.73 2.07
CA GLU A 81 -9.34 11.60 3.22
C GLU A 81 -9.28 10.82 4.55
N ARG A 82 -8.80 9.57 4.49
CA ARG A 82 -8.72 8.63 5.61
C ARG A 82 -7.31 8.06 5.81
N PRO A 83 -6.26 8.89 5.95
CA PRO A 83 -4.93 8.40 6.30
C PRO A 83 -4.96 7.65 7.63
N ASN A 84 -4.33 6.48 7.68
CA ASN A 84 -4.30 5.65 8.89
C ASN A 84 -3.45 6.31 10.00
N GLN A 85 -3.44 5.70 11.19
CA GLN A 85 -2.77 6.30 12.35
C GLN A 85 -1.27 6.51 12.11
N ILE A 86 -0.59 5.55 11.50
CA ILE A 86 0.86 5.66 11.29
C ILE A 86 1.21 6.74 10.26
N MET A 87 0.40 6.90 9.20
CA MET A 87 0.56 8.00 8.23
C MET A 87 0.45 9.36 8.92
N ARG A 88 -0.60 9.57 9.72
CA ARG A 88 -0.84 10.84 10.44
C ARG A 88 0.26 11.15 11.47
N ILE A 89 0.77 10.13 12.15
CA ILE A 89 1.90 10.29 13.09
C ILE A 89 3.18 10.61 12.33
N ALA A 90 3.48 9.84 11.27
CA ALA A 90 4.67 10.04 10.44
C ALA A 90 4.70 11.43 9.81
N GLU A 91 3.55 11.95 9.37
CA GLU A 91 3.44 13.31 8.84
C GLU A 91 3.79 14.38 9.88
N ARG A 92 3.20 14.29 11.09
CA ARG A 92 3.48 15.23 12.18
C ARG A 92 4.95 15.23 12.61
N LEU A 93 5.62 14.09 12.48
CA LEU A 93 7.04 13.93 12.78
C LEU A 93 7.95 14.29 11.59
N GLY A 94 7.40 14.64 10.42
CA GLY A 94 8.16 15.00 9.23
C GLY A 94 8.77 13.81 8.47
N PHE A 95 8.31 12.58 8.73
CA PHE A 95 8.76 11.36 8.04
C PHE A 95 7.92 11.04 6.79
N TYR A 96 6.71 11.59 6.70
CA TYR A 96 5.80 11.41 5.58
C TYR A 96 5.31 12.79 5.12
N ASP A 97 5.15 12.97 3.82
CA ASP A 97 4.54 14.15 3.22
C ASP A 97 3.54 13.64 2.18
N HIS A 98 2.25 13.77 2.48
CA HIS A 98 1.18 13.33 1.60
C HIS A 98 1.16 14.12 0.29
N LYS A 99 1.64 15.37 0.29
CA LYS A 99 1.70 16.23 -0.91
C LYS A 99 2.78 15.77 -1.89
N ALA A 100 3.73 14.97 -1.42
CA ALA A 100 4.75 14.37 -2.27
C ALA A 100 4.25 13.10 -3.00
N LEU A 101 3.07 12.58 -2.66
CA LEU A 101 2.47 11.45 -3.38
C LEU A 101 2.04 11.87 -4.79
N ASN A 102 2.21 10.97 -5.74
CA ASN A 102 1.63 11.11 -7.07
C ASN A 102 0.13 10.81 -7.00
N MET A 103 -0.67 11.81 -6.64
CA MET A 103 -2.13 11.70 -6.54
C MET A 103 -2.83 11.49 -7.89
N ASP A 104 -2.11 11.65 -9.01
CA ASP A 104 -2.59 11.36 -10.37
C ASP A 104 -2.23 9.93 -10.83
N ALA A 105 -1.64 9.10 -9.95
CA ALA A 105 -1.32 7.72 -10.27
C ALA A 105 -2.58 6.92 -10.63
N PRO A 106 -2.47 5.88 -11.49
CA PRO A 106 -3.61 5.06 -11.86
C PRO A 106 -3.99 4.12 -10.71
N VAL A 107 -4.65 4.65 -9.68
CA VAL A 107 -5.18 3.91 -8.53
C VAL A 107 -6.66 4.26 -8.31
N PRO A 108 -7.44 3.41 -7.63
CA PRO A 108 -8.83 3.71 -7.31
C PRO A 108 -8.99 4.95 -6.44
N GLN A 109 -10.15 5.59 -6.50
CA GLN A 109 -10.50 6.71 -5.63
C GLN A 109 -11.00 6.25 -4.26
N SER A 110 -11.27 4.96 -4.09
CA SER A 110 -11.68 4.36 -2.81
C SER A 110 -11.27 2.89 -2.69
N MET A 111 -11.18 2.39 -1.45
CA MET A 111 -11.06 0.97 -1.12
C MET A 111 -12.24 0.16 -1.66
N ALA A 112 -13.46 0.73 -1.64
CA ALA A 112 -14.64 0.07 -2.20
C ALA A 112 -14.50 -0.18 -3.71
N GLU A 113 -14.03 0.84 -4.44
CA GLU A 113 -13.71 0.70 -5.87
C GLU A 113 -12.57 -0.32 -6.09
N TRP A 114 -11.53 -0.28 -5.25
CA TRP A 114 -10.41 -1.23 -5.33
C TRP A 114 -10.87 -2.69 -5.15
N VAL A 115 -11.71 -2.96 -4.15
CA VAL A 115 -12.28 -4.29 -3.90
C VAL A 115 -13.14 -4.73 -5.09
N SER A 116 -14.06 -3.88 -5.56
CA SER A 116 -14.96 -4.23 -6.68
C SER A 116 -14.19 -4.62 -7.95
N ARG A 117 -13.03 -3.98 -8.18
CA ARG A 117 -12.15 -4.31 -9.30
C ARG A 117 -11.60 -5.74 -9.24
N HIS A 118 -11.48 -6.32 -8.04
CA HIS A 118 -11.00 -7.67 -7.82
C HIS A 118 -12.12 -8.72 -7.80
N GLU A 119 -13.37 -8.34 -7.51
CA GLU A 119 -14.53 -9.25 -7.55
C GLU A 119 -14.81 -9.80 -8.97
N GLY A 120 -14.59 -8.98 -10.00
CA GLY A 120 -14.79 -9.34 -11.40
C GLY A 120 -13.65 -10.12 -12.07
N ALA A 121 -12.54 -10.38 -11.36
CA ALA A 121 -11.34 -11.03 -11.93
C ALA A 121 -11.46 -12.56 -12.07
N ARG A 122 -12.63 -13.15 -11.75
CA ARG A 122 -12.96 -14.54 -12.08
C ARG A 122 -13.31 -14.66 -13.57
N GLY A 123 -12.30 -14.60 -14.43
CA GLY A 123 -12.39 -14.93 -15.85
C GLY A 123 -11.48 -16.09 -16.18
#